data_AF-A0A7V9SDN1-F1
#
_entry.id   AF-A0A7V9SDN1-F1
#
_cell.length_a   1.000
_cell.length_b   1.000
_cell.length_c   1.000
_cell.angle_alpha   90.00
_cell.angle_beta   90.00
_cell.angle_gamma   90.00
#
_symmetry.space_group_name_H-M   'P 1'
#
loop_
_entity.id
_entity.type
_entity.pdbx_description
1 polymer ?
#
loop_
_entity_poly.entity_id
_entity_poly.type
_entity_poly.pdbx_seq_one_letter_code
_entity_poly.pdbx_strand_id
1 'polypeptide(L)'
;MPQTHHLAKDAIVYRWDRDAPPALTIDPGDTVVFDTPEITRGQITPESTADDLLNLDFDLIHQISGPVAVRGAEPGDTLVVDIVAVKPKDWGYSLVLPGFNLLKDDAAFQTPFLMHWDLTAGNEAEFKPGIVLPFEPFCGVMGLAPGEPGEHSTVPPRRV
;
A
#
# COMPACT_ATOMS: atom_id res chain seq x y z
N MET A 1 -19.92 22.72 -0.77
CA MET A 1 -18.63 23.06 -0.11
C MET A 1 -17.89 21.75 0.06
N PRO A 2 -16.58 21.69 -0.21
CA PRO A 2 -15.78 20.48 0.01
C PRO A 2 -15.97 19.93 1.42
N GLN A 3 -16.13 18.62 1.53
CA GLN A 3 -16.21 17.90 2.80
C GLN A 3 -14.98 17.01 3.01
N THR A 4 -14.69 16.72 4.27
CA THR A 4 -13.68 15.73 4.64
C THR A 4 -14.37 14.46 5.12
N HIS A 5 -14.03 13.35 4.50
CA HIS A 5 -14.54 12.02 4.82
C HIS A 5 -13.44 11.15 5.41
N HIS A 6 -13.81 10.23 6.29
CA HIS A 6 -12.91 9.19 6.79
C HIS A 6 -13.39 7.86 6.24
N LEU A 7 -12.54 7.18 5.47
CA LEU A 7 -12.84 5.83 5.02
C LEU A 7 -12.77 4.87 6.22
N ALA A 8 -13.71 3.92 6.29
CA ALA A 8 -13.68 2.89 7.31
C ALA A 8 -12.39 2.07 7.22
N LYS A 9 -11.78 1.74 8.38
CA LYS A 9 -10.48 1.04 8.45
C LYS A 9 -10.48 -0.35 7.82
N ASP A 10 -11.64 -1.00 7.84
CA ASP A 10 -11.90 -2.33 7.31
C ASP A 10 -12.43 -2.32 5.87
N ALA A 11 -12.58 -1.14 5.25
CA ALA A 11 -12.86 -1.00 3.83
C ALA A 11 -11.63 -1.37 3.00
N ILE A 12 -11.44 -2.67 2.79
CA ILE A 12 -10.26 -3.27 2.21
C ILE A 12 -10.64 -4.21 1.06
N VAL A 13 -9.89 -4.12 -0.04
CA VAL A 13 -9.94 -5.07 -1.17
C VAL A 13 -8.55 -5.64 -1.45
N TYR A 14 -8.49 -6.84 -2.04
CA TYR A 14 -7.24 -7.54 -2.41
C TYR A 14 -7.05 -7.63 -3.93
N ARG A 15 -8.06 -7.23 -4.68
CA ARG A 15 -8.15 -7.28 -6.14
C ARG A 15 -8.76 -5.98 -6.63
N TRP A 16 -8.35 -5.56 -7.83
CA TRP A 16 -9.08 -4.51 -8.53
C TRP A 16 -10.32 -5.11 -9.15
N ASP A 17 -11.50 -4.57 -8.84
CA ASP A 17 -12.75 -5.01 -9.43
C ASP A 17 -13.67 -3.80 -9.60
N ARG A 18 -14.17 -3.59 -10.82
CA ARG A 18 -15.06 -2.48 -11.15
C ARG A 18 -16.46 -2.63 -10.57
N ASP A 19 -16.83 -3.86 -10.22
CA ASP A 19 -18.13 -4.21 -9.66
C ASP A 19 -18.08 -4.34 -8.12
N ALA A 20 -16.89 -4.15 -7.51
CA ALA A 20 -16.77 -4.08 -6.06
C ALA A 20 -17.59 -2.91 -5.50
N PRO A 21 -18.44 -3.14 -4.48
CA PRO A 21 -19.28 -2.09 -3.93
C PRO A 21 -18.41 -0.99 -3.30
N PRO A 22 -18.69 0.30 -3.57
CA PRO A 22 -17.93 1.37 -2.96
C PRO A 22 -18.17 1.39 -1.45
N ALA A 23 -17.08 1.45 -0.68
CA ALA A 23 -17.14 1.63 0.77
C ALA A 23 -17.45 3.09 1.17
N LEU A 24 -17.19 4.02 0.25
CA LEU A 24 -17.48 5.44 0.40
C LEU A 24 -17.82 6.05 -0.97
N THR A 25 -18.77 6.98 -0.99
CA THR A 25 -19.11 7.76 -2.19
C THR A 25 -18.98 9.25 -1.86
N ILE A 26 -18.16 9.97 -2.62
CA ILE A 26 -17.84 11.38 -2.39
C ILE A 26 -18.25 12.27 -3.58
N ASP A 27 -18.33 13.57 -3.36
CA ASP A 27 -18.45 14.56 -4.42
C ASP A 27 -17.06 15.00 -4.93
N PRO A 28 -16.91 15.40 -6.21
CA PRO A 28 -15.66 16.00 -6.70
C PRO A 28 -15.23 17.20 -5.84
N GLY A 29 -13.95 17.22 -5.47
CA GLY A 29 -13.35 18.24 -4.62
C GLY A 29 -13.37 17.92 -3.12
N ASP A 30 -14.02 16.84 -2.69
CA ASP A 30 -13.94 16.36 -1.31
C ASP A 30 -12.54 15.81 -0.98
N THR A 31 -12.21 15.80 0.32
CA THR A 31 -11.01 15.17 0.87
C THR A 31 -11.36 13.85 1.52
N VAL A 32 -10.56 12.81 1.31
CA VAL A 32 -10.72 11.51 1.99
C VAL A 32 -9.47 11.19 2.80
N VAL A 33 -9.68 10.84 4.07
CA VAL A 33 -8.65 10.35 4.98
C VAL A 33 -8.68 8.83 4.98
N PHE A 34 -7.53 8.22 4.69
CA PHE A 34 -7.35 6.78 4.66
C PHE A 34 -6.47 6.34 5.83
N ASP A 35 -6.98 5.43 6.66
CA ASP A 35 -6.19 4.70 7.64
C ASP A 35 -5.72 3.39 7.01
N THR A 36 -4.63 3.46 6.25
CA THR A 36 -4.12 2.32 5.46
C THR A 36 -3.46 1.27 6.35
N PRO A 37 -3.88 -0.01 6.28
CA PRO A 37 -3.23 -1.08 7.02
C PRO A 37 -1.88 -1.46 6.40
N GLU A 38 -1.05 -2.17 7.17
CA GLU A 38 0.24 -2.69 6.73
C GLU A 38 0.02 -3.78 5.66
N ILE A 39 0.80 -3.79 4.57
CA ILE A 39 0.50 -4.55 3.34
C ILE A 39 0.31 -6.06 3.52
N THR A 40 0.92 -6.68 4.54
CA THR A 40 0.82 -8.12 4.83
C THR A 40 -0.35 -8.49 5.75
N ARG A 41 -1.20 -7.53 6.13
CA ARG A 41 -2.32 -7.75 7.07
C ARG A 41 -1.82 -8.14 8.47
N GLY A 42 -0.69 -7.57 8.88
CA GLY A 42 -0.12 -7.79 10.20
C GLY A 42 0.57 -9.14 10.36
N GLN A 43 0.87 -9.84 9.26
CA GLN A 43 1.76 -11.00 9.29
C GLN A 43 3.20 -10.58 9.63
N ILE A 44 3.59 -9.36 9.25
CA ILE A 44 4.82 -8.71 9.69
C ILE A 44 4.49 -7.66 10.77
N THR A 45 5.24 -7.71 11.85
CA THR A 45 5.18 -6.79 12.99
C THR A 45 6.57 -6.22 13.30
N PRO A 46 6.68 -5.22 14.19
CA PRO A 46 7.97 -4.71 14.65
C PRO A 46 8.88 -5.78 15.28
N GLU A 47 8.32 -6.89 15.73
CA GLU A 47 9.02 -8.01 16.39
C GLU A 47 9.33 -9.18 15.44
N SER A 48 8.84 -9.12 14.18
CA SER A 48 9.11 -10.16 13.20
C SER A 48 10.60 -10.32 12.92
N THR A 49 10.96 -11.48 12.40
CA THR A 49 12.30 -11.86 12.00
C THR A 49 12.33 -12.18 10.52
N ALA A 50 13.53 -12.36 9.96
CA ALA A 50 13.67 -12.78 8.57
C ALA A 50 13.00 -14.13 8.28
N ASP A 51 12.92 -15.03 9.25
CA ASP A 51 12.28 -16.35 9.07
C ASP A 51 10.77 -16.24 8.91
N ASP A 52 10.13 -15.23 9.51
CA ASP A 52 8.69 -14.99 9.38
C ASP A 52 8.28 -14.68 7.93
N LEU A 53 9.21 -14.14 7.13
CA LEU A 53 9.00 -13.88 5.70
C LEU A 53 8.68 -15.16 4.90
N LEU A 54 9.18 -16.31 5.34
CA LEU A 54 8.99 -17.59 4.66
C LEU A 54 7.60 -18.18 4.90
N ASN A 55 6.85 -17.65 5.87
CA ASN A 55 5.52 -18.13 6.27
C ASN A 55 4.40 -17.18 5.83
N LEU A 56 4.70 -16.19 4.99
CA LEU A 56 3.73 -15.24 4.49
C LEU A 56 2.68 -15.94 3.61
N ASP A 57 1.41 -15.73 3.96
CA ASP A 57 0.26 -16.04 3.13
C ASP A 57 0.08 -14.91 2.10
N PHE A 58 0.49 -15.20 0.87
CA PHE A 58 0.43 -14.27 -0.27
C PHE A 58 -0.99 -13.93 -0.72
N ASP A 59 -1.99 -14.75 -0.38
CA ASP A 59 -3.38 -14.44 -0.71
C ASP A 59 -3.93 -13.30 0.15
N LEU A 60 -3.29 -13.04 1.30
CA LEU A 60 -3.64 -11.96 2.23
C LEU A 60 -2.74 -10.72 2.10
N ILE A 61 -1.75 -10.75 1.22
CA ILE A 61 -0.86 -9.61 0.97
C ILE A 61 -1.52 -8.66 -0.03
N HIS A 62 -1.07 -7.41 -0.01
CA HIS A 62 -1.42 -6.39 -0.99
C HIS A 62 -2.86 -5.89 -0.84
N GLN A 63 -3.29 -5.75 0.43
CA GLN A 63 -4.53 -5.09 0.77
C GLN A 63 -4.52 -3.61 0.40
N ILE A 64 -5.64 -3.14 -0.15
CA ILE A 64 -5.83 -1.77 -0.64
C ILE A 64 -7.08 -1.18 0.03
N SER A 65 -6.97 0.02 0.57
CA SER A 65 -8.11 0.74 1.14
C SER A 65 -9.04 1.28 0.06
N GLY A 66 -10.34 0.96 0.16
CA GLY A 66 -11.37 1.39 -0.78
C GLY A 66 -12.44 0.31 -1.02
N PRO A 67 -13.16 0.36 -2.15
CA PRO A 67 -13.12 1.40 -3.18
C PRO A 67 -13.83 2.69 -2.76
N VAL A 68 -13.40 3.82 -3.32
CA VAL A 68 -14.10 5.12 -3.18
C VAL A 68 -14.72 5.48 -4.52
N ALA A 69 -16.03 5.66 -4.55
CA ALA A 69 -16.74 6.16 -5.72
C ALA A 69 -16.76 7.69 -5.72
N VAL A 70 -16.52 8.30 -6.89
CA VAL A 70 -16.65 9.74 -7.09
C VAL A 70 -17.92 9.99 -7.90
N ARG A 71 -18.85 10.78 -7.35
CA ARG A 71 -20.13 11.05 -8.02
C ARG A 71 -19.92 11.73 -9.37
N GLY A 72 -20.58 11.18 -10.39
CA GLY A 72 -20.55 11.72 -11.75
C GLY A 72 -19.29 11.38 -12.55
N ALA A 73 -18.33 10.63 -12.00
CA ALA A 73 -17.19 10.13 -12.78
C ALA A 73 -17.63 8.97 -13.68
N GLU A 74 -17.27 9.03 -14.96
CA GLU A 74 -17.64 8.06 -15.99
C GLU A 74 -16.40 7.52 -16.75
N PRO A 75 -16.49 6.35 -17.41
CA PRO A 75 -15.41 5.85 -18.26
C PRO A 75 -15.01 6.86 -19.35
N GLY A 76 -13.72 7.20 -19.39
CA GLY A 76 -13.18 8.22 -20.28
C GLY A 76 -12.80 9.52 -19.57
N ASP A 77 -13.29 9.73 -18.35
CA ASP A 77 -12.85 10.84 -17.50
C ASP A 77 -11.43 10.62 -16.96
N THR A 78 -10.83 11.71 -16.48
CA THR A 78 -9.58 11.68 -15.73
C THR A 78 -9.82 12.09 -14.29
N LEU A 79 -9.43 11.25 -13.34
CA LEU A 79 -9.43 11.60 -11.93
C LEU A 79 -8.10 12.29 -11.59
N VAL A 80 -8.18 13.52 -11.06
CA VAL A 80 -7.05 14.19 -10.43
C VAL A 80 -7.14 13.95 -8.92
N VAL A 81 -6.08 13.39 -8.35
CA VAL A 81 -5.97 13.12 -6.92
C VAL A 81 -4.81 13.93 -6.35
N ASP A 82 -5.13 14.93 -5.53
CA ASP A 82 -4.13 15.70 -4.81
C ASP A 82 -3.78 15.01 -3.49
N ILE A 83 -2.53 14.57 -3.34
CA ILE A 83 -2.02 14.00 -2.09
C ILE A 83 -1.70 15.14 -1.12
N VAL A 84 -2.64 15.42 -0.23
CA VAL A 84 -2.53 16.54 0.74
C VAL A 84 -1.48 16.25 1.82
N ALA A 85 -1.46 15.02 2.34
CA ALA A 85 -0.51 14.59 3.36
C ALA A 85 -0.40 13.06 3.38
N VAL A 86 0.80 12.56 3.68
CA VAL A 86 1.06 11.16 4.00
C VAL A 86 1.73 11.10 5.35
N LYS A 87 1.13 10.36 6.29
CA LYS A 87 1.72 10.09 7.60
C LYS A 87 2.04 8.61 7.71
N PRO A 88 3.32 8.21 7.77
CA PRO A 88 3.68 6.82 7.98
C PRO A 88 3.35 6.40 9.41
N LYS A 89 3.39 5.08 9.65
CA LYS A 89 3.49 4.56 11.01
C LYS A 89 4.86 4.92 11.58
N ASP A 90 5.00 4.76 12.89
CA ASP A 90 6.27 4.97 13.61
C ASP A 90 7.32 3.90 13.30
N TRP A 91 6.98 2.91 12.46
CA TRP A 91 7.87 1.85 12.03
C TRP A 91 7.58 1.45 10.58
N GLY A 92 8.57 0.80 9.96
CA GLY A 92 8.44 0.14 8.67
C GLY A 92 9.47 -0.97 8.52
N TYR A 93 9.55 -1.58 7.35
CA TYR A 93 10.55 -2.59 7.08
C TYR A 93 10.97 -2.62 5.61
N SER A 94 12.17 -3.17 5.36
CA SER A 94 12.63 -3.59 4.05
C SER A 94 12.99 -5.06 4.11
N LEU A 95 12.72 -5.79 3.03
CA LEU A 95 12.93 -7.22 2.99
C LEU A 95 13.69 -7.69 1.75
N VAL A 96 14.35 -8.82 1.88
CA VAL A 96 14.73 -9.71 0.80
C VAL A 96 14.00 -11.01 1.04
N LEU A 97 13.20 -11.43 0.05
CA LEU A 97 12.55 -12.73 0.06
C LEU A 97 13.17 -13.59 -1.05
N PRO A 98 13.81 -14.72 -0.70
CA PRO A 98 14.39 -15.64 -1.68
C PRO A 98 13.37 -16.08 -2.73
N GLY A 99 13.79 -16.17 -3.99
CA GLY A 99 12.92 -16.54 -5.10
C GLY A 99 11.95 -15.44 -5.57
N PHE A 100 12.00 -14.24 -4.99
CA PHE A 100 11.11 -13.13 -5.32
C PHE A 100 11.84 -11.90 -5.89
N ASN A 101 11.18 -11.19 -6.80
CA ASN A 101 11.61 -9.92 -7.41
C ASN A 101 12.92 -10.02 -8.24
N LEU A 102 13.59 -8.88 -8.47
CA LEU A 102 14.70 -8.69 -9.42
C LEU A 102 15.89 -9.65 -9.20
N LEU A 103 16.23 -9.95 -7.95
CA LEU A 103 17.44 -10.69 -7.57
C LEU A 103 17.16 -12.15 -7.21
N LYS A 104 15.98 -12.66 -7.57
CA LYS A 104 15.53 -14.02 -7.24
C LYS A 104 16.48 -15.15 -7.65
N ASP A 105 17.26 -14.95 -8.71
CA ASP A 105 18.18 -15.96 -9.27
C ASP A 105 19.65 -15.76 -8.82
N ASP A 106 19.94 -14.70 -8.05
CA ASP A 106 21.29 -14.43 -7.56
C ASP A 106 21.55 -15.21 -6.26
N ALA A 107 22.63 -15.99 -6.24
CA ALA A 107 23.02 -16.81 -5.11
C ALA A 107 23.25 -16.00 -3.81
N ALA A 108 23.61 -14.71 -3.92
CA ALA A 108 23.82 -13.83 -2.77
C ALA A 108 22.50 -13.41 -2.08
N PHE A 109 21.35 -13.63 -2.71
CA PHE A 109 20.03 -13.19 -2.23
C PHE A 109 19.09 -14.36 -1.88
N GLN A 110 19.66 -15.55 -1.61
CA GLN A 110 18.91 -16.76 -1.27
C GLN A 110 18.69 -16.95 0.23
N THR A 111 19.13 -16.00 1.06
CA THR A 111 18.83 -15.95 2.49
C THR A 111 17.81 -14.85 2.75
N PRO A 112 16.71 -15.12 3.48
CA PRO A 112 15.77 -14.07 3.81
C PRO A 112 16.45 -13.01 4.65
N PHE A 113 16.06 -11.76 4.43
CA PHE A 113 16.56 -10.62 5.19
C PHE A 113 15.38 -9.72 5.52
N LEU A 114 15.30 -9.30 6.78
CA LEU A 114 14.33 -8.33 7.25
C LEU A 114 15.07 -7.25 8.00
N MET A 115 14.84 -6.01 7.61
CA MET A 115 15.34 -4.82 8.28
C MET A 115 14.16 -3.99 8.74
N HIS A 116 14.10 -3.72 10.03
CA HIS A 116 13.13 -2.79 10.61
C HIS A 116 13.66 -1.37 10.58
N TRP A 117 12.75 -0.44 10.34
CA TRP A 117 13.00 0.99 10.38
C TRP A 117 12.25 1.59 11.55
N ASP A 118 12.96 2.33 12.40
CA ASP A 118 12.36 3.29 13.32
C ASP A 118 12.11 4.59 12.56
N LEU A 119 10.84 4.99 12.45
CA LEU A 119 10.38 6.16 11.72
C LEU A 119 9.89 7.28 12.65
N THR A 120 10.20 7.20 13.95
CA THR A 120 9.78 8.21 14.95
C THR A 120 10.51 9.54 14.82
N ALA A 121 11.69 9.55 14.18
CA ALA A 121 12.56 10.72 14.04
C ALA A 121 12.15 11.69 12.91
N GLY A 122 10.87 11.70 12.52
CA GLY A 122 10.34 12.63 11.52
C GLY A 122 10.46 12.09 10.10
N ASN A 123 11.46 12.55 9.35
CA ASN A 123 11.71 12.18 7.95
C ASN A 123 13.11 11.60 7.73
N GLU A 124 13.72 11.09 8.79
CA GLU A 124 15.02 10.44 8.79
C GLU A 124 14.93 9.12 9.57
N ALA A 125 15.69 8.12 9.14
CA ALA A 125 15.79 6.83 9.80
C ALA A 125 17.24 6.33 9.80
N GLU A 126 17.71 5.78 10.93
CA GLU A 126 19.05 5.20 11.02
C GLU A 126 19.08 3.84 10.31
N PHE A 127 19.93 3.72 9.28
CA PHE A 127 20.16 2.47 8.57
C PHE A 127 21.18 1.58 9.32
N LYS A 128 22.25 2.19 9.81
CA LYS A 128 23.33 1.56 10.58
C LYS A 128 23.94 2.62 11.51
N PRO A 129 24.72 2.23 12.54
CA PRO A 129 25.39 3.17 13.42
C PRO A 129 26.11 4.28 12.65
N GLY A 130 25.61 5.51 12.78
CA GLY A 130 26.16 6.71 12.13
C GLY A 130 25.81 6.88 10.64
N ILE A 131 24.90 6.07 10.09
CA ILE A 131 24.35 6.19 8.74
C ILE A 131 22.85 6.45 8.85
N VAL A 132 22.46 7.71 8.67
CA VAL A 132 21.07 8.16 8.71
C VAL A 132 20.62 8.49 7.29
N LEU A 133 19.44 7.99 6.90
CA LEU A 133 18.86 8.19 5.59
C LEU A 133 17.61 9.07 5.70
N PRO A 134 17.46 10.08 4.84
CA PRO A 134 16.19 10.76 4.70
C PRO A 134 15.17 9.84 4.02
N PHE A 135 13.90 9.98 4.36
CA PHE A 135 12.80 9.30 3.69
C PHE A 135 11.64 10.24 3.40
N GLU A 136 10.93 9.95 2.32
CA GLU A 136 9.72 10.67 1.91
C GLU A 136 8.59 9.65 1.71
N PRO A 137 7.57 9.64 2.58
CA PRO A 137 6.44 8.72 2.47
C PRO A 137 5.62 9.00 1.22
N PHE A 138 5.25 7.93 0.50
CA PHE A 138 4.38 8.03 -0.67
C PHE A 138 3.44 6.81 -0.75
N CYS A 139 2.35 6.95 -1.49
CA CYS A 139 1.40 5.86 -1.73
C CYS A 139 1.93 4.91 -2.80
N GLY A 140 2.51 3.77 -2.39
CA GLY A 140 3.06 2.77 -3.32
C GLY A 140 2.01 2.13 -4.24
N VAL A 141 0.75 2.03 -3.80
CA VAL A 141 -0.37 1.49 -4.56
C VAL A 141 -1.51 2.50 -4.55
N MET A 142 -1.83 3.01 -5.73
CA MET A 142 -2.97 3.90 -5.97
C MET A 142 -3.44 3.69 -7.40
N GLY A 143 -4.75 3.59 -7.61
CA GLY A 143 -5.30 3.35 -8.93
C GLY A 143 -6.82 3.27 -8.93
N LEU A 144 -7.36 3.18 -10.15
CA LEU A 144 -8.77 2.88 -10.40
C LEU A 144 -8.91 1.39 -10.71
N ALA A 145 -10.12 0.86 -10.57
CA ALA A 145 -10.40 -0.48 -11.08
C ALA A 145 -10.37 -0.47 -12.63
N PRO A 146 -9.80 -1.51 -13.28
CA PRO A 146 -9.87 -1.66 -14.73
C PRO A 146 -11.32 -1.70 -15.23
N GLY A 147 -11.56 -1.21 -16.45
CA GLY A 147 -12.88 -1.32 -17.09
C GLY A 147 -13.27 -2.75 -17.49
N GLU A 148 -12.32 -3.69 -17.51
CA GLU A 148 -12.59 -5.11 -17.78
C GLU A 148 -13.32 -5.75 -16.58
N PRO A 149 -14.40 -6.51 -16.78
CA PRO A 149 -15.13 -7.16 -15.69
C PRO A 149 -14.28 -8.16 -14.88
N GLY A 150 -14.68 -8.36 -13.63
CA GLY A 150 -14.10 -9.37 -12.74
C GLY A 150 -12.89 -8.88 -11.93
N GLU A 151 -12.33 -9.79 -11.15
CA GLU A 151 -11.20 -9.51 -10.28
C GLU A 151 -9.87 -9.50 -11.04
N HIS A 152 -9.10 -8.43 -10.86
CA HIS A 152 -7.77 -8.27 -11.41
C HIS A 152 -6.72 -8.22 -10.30
N SER A 153 -5.59 -8.87 -10.54
CA SER A 153 -4.46 -8.81 -9.61
C SER A 153 -3.96 -7.38 -9.45
N THR A 154 -3.66 -7.01 -8.22
CA THR A 154 -3.11 -5.71 -7.82
C THR A 154 -1.63 -5.54 -8.18
N VAL A 155 -0.97 -6.64 -8.53
CA VAL A 155 0.39 -6.71 -9.05
C VAL A 155 0.39 -7.40 -10.43
N PRO A 156 1.17 -6.93 -11.42
CA PRO A 156 1.91 -5.66 -11.46
C PRO A 156 1.00 -4.45 -11.70
N PRO A 157 1.52 -3.20 -11.71
CA PRO A 157 0.77 -2.03 -12.14
C PRO A 157 0.14 -2.22 -13.52
N ARG A 158 -1.08 -1.68 -13.69
CA ARG A 158 -1.88 -1.83 -14.90
C ARG A 158 -2.25 -0.47 -15.45
N ARG A 159 -2.49 -0.44 -16.76
CA ARG A 159 -3.20 0.68 -17.38
C ARG A 159 -4.70 0.49 -17.12
N VAL A 160 -5.33 1.55 -16.64
CA VAL A 160 -6.77 1.64 -16.42
C VAL A 160 -7.36 2.79 -17.21
#